data_AF-X1BMS5-F1
#
_entry.id   AF-X1BMS5-F1
#
_cell.length_a   1.000
_cell.length_b   1.000
_cell.length_c   1.000
_cell.angle_alpha   90.00
_cell.angle_beta   90.00
_cell.angle_gamma   90.00
#
_symmetry.space_group_name_H-M   'P 1'
#
loop_
_entity.id
_entity.type
_entity.pdbx_description
1 polymer ?
#
loop_
_entity_poly.entity_id
_entity_poly.type
_entity_poly.pdbx_seq_one_letter_code
_entity_poly.pdbx_strand_id
1 'polypeptide(L)'
;MVRLDEGYLGDEALLALSRGGEPVAYDLVTEALQHASPTRRQTAARAAQELAAWDLVDRLDGDSSAQVRVAVLEAMIVQEDGATGAALNALLDRDAAVRATALTYFEGHPEAPSETLAGALARARRDRVSDARVAAVAALRARADHEPLERGGIIVRLEELGASGDYQMRRAASDALEALGRPRLMIGKVETDKALELYRDIVLQTHKKRRFEIATDRGRIVLELDCPTAPMTCLNFAQLAGHGYFDGLTF
;
A
#
# COMPACT_ATOMS: atom_id res chain seq x y z
N MET A 1 2.93 -3.00 37.92
CA MET A 1 2.11 -2.74 36.73
C MET A 1 3.04 -2.15 35.69
N VAL A 2 3.41 -2.91 34.66
CA VAL A 2 4.28 -2.41 33.59
C VAL A 2 3.41 -1.53 32.70
N ARG A 3 3.73 -0.24 32.59
CA ARG A 3 3.10 0.65 31.61
C ARG A 3 4.06 0.80 30.45
N LEU A 4 3.61 0.47 29.25
CA LEU A 4 4.35 0.75 28.04
C LEU A 4 4.14 2.23 27.68
N ASP A 5 5.24 2.96 27.58
CA ASP A 5 5.26 4.37 27.19
C ASP A 5 4.49 4.59 25.89
N GLU A 6 3.85 5.73 25.76
CA GLU A 6 3.13 6.11 24.54
C GLU A 6 4.13 6.37 23.41
N GLY A 7 4.02 5.61 22.32
CA GLY A 7 4.77 5.82 21.10
C GLY A 7 5.45 4.57 20.58
N TYR A 8 6.34 4.77 19.60
CA TYR A 8 6.96 3.70 18.82
C TYR A 8 7.66 2.62 19.68
N LEU A 9 8.37 3.02 20.73
CA LEU A 9 9.05 2.08 21.63
C LEU A 9 8.07 1.20 22.41
N GLY A 10 6.92 1.74 22.80
CA GLY A 10 5.87 0.95 23.45
C GLY A 10 5.23 -0.07 22.51
N ASP A 11 5.01 0.32 21.25
CA ASP A 11 4.46 -0.57 20.23
C ASP A 11 5.41 -1.73 19.89
N GLU A 12 6.71 -1.46 19.73
CA GLU A 12 7.73 -2.50 19.50
C GLU A 12 7.88 -3.44 20.71
N ALA A 13 7.82 -2.88 21.93
CA ALA A 13 7.87 -3.69 23.15
C ALA A 13 6.65 -4.62 23.26
N LEU A 14 5.46 -4.15 22.90
CA LEU A 14 4.25 -4.99 22.88
C LEU A 14 4.40 -6.17 21.93
N LEU A 15 4.86 -5.93 20.70
CA LEU A 15 5.09 -6.99 19.71
C LEU A 15 6.15 -7.99 20.17
N ALA A 16 7.25 -7.51 20.75
CA ALA A 16 8.32 -8.37 21.25
C ALA A 16 7.83 -9.29 22.39
N LEU A 17 7.06 -8.75 23.34
CA LEU A 17 6.46 -9.53 24.43
C LEU A 17 5.46 -10.58 23.90
N SER A 18 4.62 -10.19 22.93
CA SER A 18 3.68 -11.12 22.29
C SER A 18 4.37 -12.28 21.58
N ARG A 19 5.42 -12.01 20.80
CA ARG A 19 6.21 -13.06 20.13
C ARG A 19 6.93 -13.98 21.11
N GLY A 20 7.34 -13.44 22.27
CA GLY A 20 7.93 -14.22 23.34
C GLY A 20 6.92 -15.11 24.09
N GLY A 21 5.61 -14.94 23.87
CA GLY A 21 4.58 -15.63 24.62
C GLY A 21 4.52 -15.22 26.09
N GLU A 22 4.96 -14.00 26.42
CA GLU A 22 5.02 -13.52 27.79
C GLU A 22 3.60 -13.38 28.37
N PRO A 23 3.30 -13.92 29.57
CA PRO A 23 1.94 -13.91 30.13
C PRO A 23 1.31 -12.51 30.24
N VAL A 24 2.12 -11.48 30.48
CA VAL A 24 1.66 -10.09 30.59
C VAL A 24 1.22 -9.50 29.25
N ALA A 25 1.62 -10.10 28.11
CA ALA A 25 1.33 -9.58 26.79
C ALA A 25 -0.18 -9.54 26.51
N TYR A 26 -0.94 -10.56 26.94
CA TYR A 26 -2.38 -10.61 26.70
C TYR A 26 -3.13 -9.42 27.35
N ASP A 27 -2.76 -9.06 28.58
CA ASP A 27 -3.35 -7.91 29.30
C ASP A 27 -2.98 -6.59 28.60
N LEU A 28 -1.72 -6.44 28.18
CA LEU A 28 -1.24 -5.25 27.47
C LEU A 28 -1.89 -5.09 26.09
N VAL A 29 -2.09 -6.19 25.37
CA VAL A 29 -2.85 -6.19 24.11
C VAL A 29 -4.28 -5.73 24.39
N THR A 30 -4.94 -6.32 25.39
CA THR A 30 -6.32 -5.97 25.76
C THR A 30 -6.49 -4.48 26.09
N GLU A 31 -5.54 -3.87 26.80
CA GLU A 31 -5.51 -2.43 27.05
C GLU A 31 -5.33 -1.64 25.74
N ALA A 32 -4.39 -2.06 24.90
CA ALA A 32 -4.07 -1.39 23.64
C ALA A 32 -5.24 -1.41 22.62
N LEU A 33 -6.13 -2.41 22.66
CA LEU A 33 -7.35 -2.46 21.84
C LEU A 33 -8.27 -1.25 22.06
N GLN A 34 -8.30 -0.68 23.27
CA GLN A 34 -9.18 0.44 23.62
C GLN A 34 -8.52 1.81 23.40
N HIS A 35 -7.29 1.82 22.91
CA HIS A 35 -6.50 3.04 22.81
C HIS A 35 -7.05 3.99 21.74
N ALA A 36 -7.01 5.30 22.00
CA ALA A 36 -7.50 6.32 21.06
C ALA A 36 -6.72 6.33 19.73
N SER A 37 -5.40 6.15 19.79
CA SER A 37 -4.53 6.06 18.60
C SER A 37 -4.82 4.79 17.79
N PRO A 38 -5.19 4.93 16.49
CA PRO A 38 -5.36 3.79 15.61
C PRO A 38 -4.08 2.99 15.37
N THR A 39 -2.89 3.61 15.50
CA THR A 39 -1.61 2.91 15.34
C THR A 39 -1.43 1.90 16.48
N ARG A 40 -1.77 2.28 17.71
CA ARG A 40 -1.69 1.38 18.86
C ARG A 40 -2.69 0.22 18.77
N ARG A 41 -3.90 0.48 18.26
CA ARG A 41 -4.88 -0.59 17.99
C ARG A 41 -4.43 -1.53 16.87
N GLN A 42 -3.78 -1.00 15.83
CA GLN A 42 -3.17 -1.82 14.77
C GLN A 42 -2.06 -2.71 15.33
N THR A 43 -1.18 -2.16 16.16
CA THR A 43 -0.15 -2.94 16.88
C THR A 43 -0.80 -4.00 17.76
N ALA A 44 -1.90 -3.69 18.45
CA ALA A 44 -2.64 -4.64 19.25
C ALA A 44 -3.21 -5.79 18.41
N ALA A 45 -3.76 -5.54 17.22
CA ALA A 45 -4.23 -6.58 16.31
C ALA A 45 -3.10 -7.56 15.94
N ARG A 46 -1.93 -7.03 15.56
CA ARG A 46 -0.75 -7.84 15.22
C ARG A 46 -0.21 -8.61 16.43
N ALA A 47 -0.16 -7.96 17.58
CA ALA A 47 0.27 -8.58 18.83
C ALA A 47 -0.70 -9.70 19.30
N ALA A 48 -2.00 -9.54 19.05
CA ALA A 48 -3.00 -10.58 19.29
C ALA A 48 -2.81 -11.79 18.37
N GLN A 49 -2.53 -11.54 17.08
CA GLN A 49 -2.20 -12.59 16.11
C GLN A 49 -0.97 -13.41 16.54
N GLU A 50 0.11 -12.75 16.96
CA GLU A 50 1.34 -13.43 17.43
C GLU A 50 1.09 -14.31 18.68
N LEU A 51 0.10 -13.95 19.50
CA LEU A 51 -0.35 -14.72 20.66
C LEU A 51 -1.38 -15.80 20.32
N ALA A 52 -1.85 -15.89 19.07
CA ALA A 52 -3.03 -16.65 18.66
C ALA A 52 -4.29 -16.33 19.50
N ALA A 53 -4.40 -15.09 19.97
CA ALA A 53 -5.53 -14.58 20.75
C ALA A 53 -6.66 -14.08 19.83
N TRP A 54 -7.30 -14.99 19.10
CA TRP A 54 -8.27 -14.68 18.05
C TRP A 54 -9.51 -13.94 18.56
N ASP A 55 -9.90 -14.19 19.81
CA ASP A 55 -10.97 -13.43 20.49
C ASP A 55 -10.65 -11.92 20.60
N LEU A 56 -9.36 -11.56 20.69
CA LEU A 56 -8.92 -10.18 20.70
C LEU A 56 -8.88 -9.57 19.30
N VAL A 57 -8.57 -10.37 18.28
CA VAL A 57 -8.64 -9.95 16.87
C VAL A 57 -10.10 -9.65 16.47
N ASP A 58 -11.03 -10.54 16.83
CA ASP A 58 -12.47 -10.40 16.55
C ASP A 58 -13.07 -9.11 17.14
N ARG A 59 -12.55 -8.65 18.29
CA ARG A 59 -13.01 -7.40 18.93
C ARG A 59 -12.66 -6.14 18.14
N LEU A 60 -11.73 -6.22 17.19
CA LEU A 60 -11.37 -5.13 16.28
C LEU A 60 -12.07 -5.23 14.93
N ASP A 61 -12.92 -6.24 14.72
CA ASP A 61 -13.72 -6.31 13.50
C ASP A 61 -14.61 -5.06 13.37
N GLY A 62 -14.62 -4.49 12.17
CA GLY A 62 -15.32 -3.23 11.91
C GLY A 62 -14.70 -1.97 12.54
N ASP A 63 -13.45 -1.97 12.99
CA ASP A 63 -12.79 -0.76 13.53
C ASP A 63 -12.96 0.43 12.57
N SER A 64 -13.22 1.61 13.12
CA SER A 64 -13.37 2.85 12.37
C SER A 64 -12.19 3.15 11.43
N SER A 65 -10.97 2.77 11.82
CA SER A 65 -9.73 3.01 11.10
C SER A 65 -9.39 1.91 10.11
N ALA A 66 -9.11 2.29 8.86
CA ALA A 66 -8.77 1.35 7.80
C ALA A 66 -7.50 0.55 8.09
N GLN A 67 -6.46 1.17 8.68
CA GLN A 67 -5.21 0.47 8.97
C GLN A 67 -5.38 -0.64 10.04
N VAL A 68 -6.34 -0.47 10.96
CA VAL A 68 -6.69 -1.50 11.94
C VAL A 68 -7.44 -2.64 11.24
N ARG A 69 -8.42 -2.32 10.39
CA ARG A 69 -9.14 -3.33 9.59
C ARG A 69 -8.22 -4.12 8.65
N VAL A 70 -7.18 -3.49 8.08
CA VAL A 70 -6.12 -4.19 7.32
C VAL A 70 -5.40 -5.20 8.22
N ALA A 71 -4.93 -4.79 9.41
CA ALA A 71 -4.23 -5.71 10.31
C ALA A 71 -5.12 -6.86 10.81
N VAL A 72 -6.41 -6.61 11.04
CA VAL A 72 -7.40 -7.65 11.36
C VAL A 72 -7.56 -8.63 10.20
N LEU A 73 -7.70 -8.14 8.97
CA LEU A 73 -7.79 -9.00 7.79
C LEU A 73 -6.50 -9.82 7.58
N GLU A 74 -5.33 -9.22 7.75
CA GLU A 74 -4.04 -9.93 7.71
C GLU A 74 -3.97 -11.04 8.76
N ALA A 75 -4.43 -10.77 9.99
CA ALA A 75 -4.49 -11.75 11.06
C ALA A 75 -5.45 -12.91 10.73
N MET A 76 -6.64 -12.62 10.22
CA MET A 76 -7.63 -13.62 9.78
C MET A 76 -7.11 -14.47 8.62
N ILE A 77 -6.35 -13.89 7.69
CA ILE A 77 -5.71 -14.63 6.61
C ILE A 77 -4.69 -15.63 7.16
N VAL A 78 -3.89 -15.23 8.16
CA VAL A 78 -2.89 -16.10 8.79
C VAL A 78 -3.51 -17.19 9.67
N GLN A 79 -4.69 -16.94 10.25
CA GLN A 79 -5.44 -17.98 10.95
C GLN A 79 -5.91 -19.10 10.00
N GLU A 80 -5.97 -18.82 8.68
CA GLU A 80 -6.49 -19.67 7.59
C GLU A 80 -8.00 -19.99 7.69
N ASP A 81 -8.51 -20.26 8.89
CA ASP A 81 -9.92 -20.53 9.15
C ASP A 81 -10.81 -19.36 8.72
N GLY A 82 -11.58 -19.56 7.65
CA GLY A 82 -12.49 -18.54 7.13
C GLY A 82 -11.80 -17.39 6.37
N ALA A 83 -10.50 -17.49 6.05
CA ALA A 83 -9.73 -16.47 5.34
C ALA A 83 -10.41 -16.03 4.03
N THR A 84 -10.89 -16.98 3.22
CA THR A 84 -11.63 -16.69 1.99
C THR A 84 -12.89 -15.86 2.26
N GLY A 85 -13.65 -16.19 3.30
CA GLY A 85 -14.84 -15.44 3.69
C GLY A 85 -14.53 -14.02 4.15
N ALA A 86 -13.49 -13.86 4.97
CA ALA A 86 -13.01 -12.56 5.43
C ALA A 86 -12.54 -11.69 4.24
N ALA A 87 -11.76 -12.26 3.33
CA ALA A 87 -11.30 -11.57 2.13
C ALA A 87 -12.47 -11.19 1.20
N LEU A 88 -13.45 -12.06 0.99
CA LEU A 88 -14.65 -11.75 0.20
C LEU A 88 -15.42 -10.56 0.79
N ASN A 89 -15.63 -10.54 2.11
CA ASN A 89 -16.27 -9.43 2.81
C ASN A 89 -15.45 -8.13 2.67
N ALA A 90 -14.13 -8.22 2.79
CA ALA A 90 -13.23 -7.08 2.67
C ALA A 90 -13.22 -6.43 1.27
N LEU A 91 -13.61 -7.15 0.20
CA LEU A 91 -13.84 -6.54 -1.13
C LEU A 91 -14.97 -5.49 -1.13
N LEU A 92 -15.85 -5.52 -0.12
CA LEU A 92 -16.93 -4.56 0.07
C LEU A 92 -16.55 -3.37 0.96
N ASP A 93 -15.34 -3.36 1.56
CA ASP A 93 -14.91 -2.28 2.45
C ASP A 93 -14.91 -0.93 1.72
N ARG A 94 -15.17 0.14 2.47
CA ARG A 94 -15.15 1.52 1.96
C ARG A 94 -13.75 2.00 1.59
N ASP A 95 -12.73 1.49 2.27
CA ASP A 95 -11.34 1.91 2.12
C ASP A 95 -10.62 1.09 1.05
N ALA A 96 -9.83 1.77 0.20
CA ALA A 96 -9.11 1.13 -0.89
C ALA A 96 -7.99 0.20 -0.40
N ALA A 97 -7.34 0.50 0.72
CA ALA A 97 -6.25 -0.32 1.26
C ALA A 97 -6.75 -1.67 1.78
N VAL A 98 -7.92 -1.69 2.44
CA VAL A 98 -8.57 -2.93 2.89
C VAL A 98 -8.93 -3.80 1.69
N ARG A 99 -9.54 -3.21 0.66
CA ARG A 99 -9.84 -3.94 -0.59
C ARG A 99 -8.60 -4.43 -1.32
N ALA A 100 -7.52 -3.64 -1.36
CA ALA A 100 -6.26 -4.04 -1.97
C ALA A 100 -5.67 -5.27 -1.26
N THR A 101 -5.70 -5.29 0.07
CA THR A 101 -5.23 -6.43 0.89
C THR A 101 -6.01 -7.71 0.57
N ALA A 102 -7.35 -7.62 0.48
CA ALA A 102 -8.19 -8.75 0.07
C ALA A 102 -7.90 -9.24 -1.37
N LEU A 103 -7.67 -8.32 -2.31
CA LEU A 103 -7.33 -8.67 -3.68
C LEU A 103 -5.94 -9.31 -3.79
N THR A 104 -4.97 -8.87 -3.00
CA THR A 104 -3.65 -9.52 -2.89
C THR A 104 -3.79 -10.93 -2.34
N TYR A 105 -4.67 -11.17 -1.35
CA TYR A 105 -4.99 -12.52 -0.92
C TYR A 105 -5.49 -13.41 -2.07
N PHE A 106 -6.42 -12.89 -2.89
CA PHE A 106 -6.94 -13.62 -4.06
C PHE A 106 -5.96 -13.79 -5.23
N GLU A 107 -4.84 -13.06 -5.26
CA GLU A 107 -3.73 -13.37 -6.17
C GLU A 107 -3.05 -14.70 -5.78
N GLY A 108 -2.85 -14.94 -4.49
CA GLY A 108 -2.29 -16.20 -3.96
C GLY A 108 -3.32 -17.33 -3.84
N HIS A 109 -4.59 -16.98 -3.66
CA HIS A 109 -5.70 -17.91 -3.41
C HIS A 109 -6.85 -17.62 -4.38
N PRO A 110 -6.77 -18.05 -5.66
CA PRO A 110 -7.69 -17.66 -6.74
C PRO A 110 -9.09 -18.31 -6.68
N GLU A 111 -9.66 -18.39 -5.48
CA GLU A 111 -10.96 -19.00 -5.18
C GLU A 111 -12.13 -18.05 -5.42
N ALA A 112 -11.89 -16.72 -5.43
CA ALA A 112 -12.92 -15.74 -5.73
C ALA A 112 -13.38 -15.85 -7.20
N PRO A 113 -14.70 -15.95 -7.47
CA PRO A 113 -15.21 -15.96 -8.84
C PRO A 113 -14.83 -14.69 -9.60
N SER A 114 -14.53 -14.80 -10.90
CA SER A 114 -14.11 -13.66 -11.73
C SER A 114 -15.11 -12.50 -11.75
N GLU A 115 -16.41 -12.78 -11.67
CA GLU A 115 -17.43 -11.72 -11.60
C GLU A 115 -17.38 -10.95 -10.27
N THR A 116 -17.01 -11.60 -9.18
CA THR A 116 -16.76 -10.93 -7.89
C THR A 116 -15.54 -10.02 -7.99
N LEU A 117 -14.45 -10.52 -8.58
CA LEU A 117 -13.23 -9.73 -8.81
C LEU A 117 -13.47 -8.57 -9.79
N ALA A 118 -14.28 -8.77 -10.82
CA ALA A 118 -14.69 -7.72 -11.75
C ALA A 118 -15.52 -6.63 -11.06
N GLY A 119 -16.43 -7.01 -10.16
CA GLY A 119 -17.17 -6.08 -9.31
C GLY A 119 -16.25 -5.25 -8.40
N ALA A 120 -15.25 -5.89 -7.79
CA ALA A 120 -14.25 -5.20 -6.98
C ALA A 120 -13.41 -4.22 -7.81
N LEU A 121 -12.98 -4.62 -9.01
CA LEU A 121 -12.26 -3.75 -9.94
C LEU A 121 -13.11 -2.54 -10.36
N ALA A 122 -14.39 -2.76 -10.68
CA ALA A 122 -15.30 -1.68 -11.06
C ALA A 122 -15.46 -0.64 -9.93
N ARG A 123 -15.49 -1.09 -8.67
CA ARG A 123 -15.46 -0.20 -7.50
C ARG A 123 -14.12 0.54 -7.40
N ALA A 124 -13.01 -0.17 -7.56
CA ALA A 124 -11.66 0.39 -7.43
C ALA A 124 -11.32 1.47 -8.49
N ARG A 125 -12.03 1.50 -9.62
CA ARG A 125 -11.96 2.60 -10.60
C ARG A 125 -12.24 3.99 -10.02
N ARG A 126 -12.95 4.07 -8.89
CA ARG A 126 -13.27 5.32 -8.21
C ARG A 126 -12.24 5.71 -7.14
N ASP A 127 -11.24 4.86 -6.90
CA ASP A 127 -10.23 5.12 -5.88
C ASP A 127 -9.22 6.16 -6.33
N ARG A 128 -8.79 6.99 -5.37
CA ARG A 128 -7.72 7.96 -5.58
C ARG A 128 -6.35 7.28 -5.73
N VAL A 129 -6.19 6.11 -5.10
CA VAL A 129 -4.98 5.27 -5.17
C VAL A 129 -5.22 4.09 -6.10
N SER A 130 -4.16 3.64 -6.77
CA SER A 130 -4.22 2.58 -7.78
C SER A 130 -4.15 1.16 -7.21
N ASP A 131 -3.78 1.01 -5.94
CA ASP A 131 -3.36 -0.27 -5.37
C ASP A 131 -4.43 -1.36 -5.50
N ALA A 132 -5.68 -1.04 -5.13
CA ALA A 132 -6.81 -1.95 -5.31
C ALA A 132 -7.09 -2.27 -6.78
N ARG A 133 -6.86 -1.33 -7.71
CA ARG A 133 -7.06 -1.59 -9.14
C ARG A 133 -6.02 -2.56 -9.69
N VAL A 134 -4.75 -2.32 -9.34
CA VAL A 134 -3.63 -3.17 -9.78
C VAL A 134 -3.76 -4.57 -9.15
N ALA A 135 -4.06 -4.65 -7.85
CA ALA A 135 -4.28 -5.92 -7.17
C ALA A 135 -5.46 -6.70 -7.78
N ALA A 136 -6.54 -6.03 -8.21
CA ALA A 136 -7.65 -6.69 -8.89
C ALA A 136 -7.26 -7.29 -10.25
N VAL A 137 -6.36 -6.64 -11.00
CA VAL A 137 -5.82 -7.23 -12.24
C VAL A 137 -5.01 -8.48 -11.93
N ALA A 138 -4.18 -8.45 -10.89
CA ALA A 138 -3.37 -9.58 -10.48
C ALA A 138 -4.23 -10.77 -10.01
N ALA A 139 -5.28 -10.50 -9.22
CA ALA A 139 -6.26 -11.51 -8.80
C ALA A 139 -7.03 -12.11 -10.00
N LEU A 140 -7.45 -11.28 -10.97
CA LEU A 140 -8.08 -11.76 -12.20
C LEU A 140 -7.14 -12.65 -13.01
N ARG A 141 -5.86 -12.28 -13.14
CA ARG A 141 -4.86 -13.13 -13.79
C ARG A 141 -4.74 -14.48 -13.07
N ALA A 142 -4.57 -14.47 -11.75
CA ALA A 142 -4.47 -15.70 -10.96
C ALA A 142 -5.71 -16.58 -11.13
N ARG A 143 -6.91 -15.98 -11.15
CA ARG A 143 -8.17 -16.69 -11.45
C ARG A 143 -8.18 -17.31 -12.85
N ALA A 144 -7.68 -16.61 -13.86
CA ALA A 144 -7.61 -17.11 -15.23
C ALA A 144 -6.64 -18.28 -15.41
N ASP A 145 -5.60 -18.37 -14.59
CA ASP A 145 -4.70 -19.53 -14.54
C ASP A 145 -5.30 -20.71 -13.77
N HIS A 146 -6.07 -20.43 -12.71
CA HIS A 146 -6.67 -21.45 -11.86
C HIS A 146 -7.94 -22.06 -12.44
N GLU A 147 -8.80 -21.27 -13.08
CA GLU A 147 -10.12 -21.68 -13.59
C GLU A 147 -10.20 -21.54 -15.13
N PRO A 148 -9.96 -22.63 -15.89
CA PRO A 148 -9.97 -22.60 -17.35
C PRO A 148 -11.30 -22.13 -17.96
N LEU A 149 -12.43 -22.38 -17.29
CA LEU A 149 -13.75 -21.99 -17.80
C LEU A 149 -13.95 -20.46 -17.78
N GLU A 150 -13.29 -19.76 -16.86
CA GLU A 150 -13.39 -18.30 -16.72
C GLU A 150 -12.29 -17.56 -17.52
N ARG A 151 -11.21 -18.26 -17.88
CA ARG A 151 -10.02 -17.69 -18.56
C ARG A 151 -10.36 -16.83 -19.76
N GLY A 152 -11.24 -17.30 -20.65
CA GLY A 152 -11.60 -16.58 -21.87
C GLY A 152 -12.25 -15.22 -21.59
N GLY A 153 -13.19 -15.17 -20.65
CA GLY A 153 -13.86 -13.92 -20.26
C GLY A 153 -12.92 -12.95 -19.56
N ILE A 154 -11.99 -13.47 -18.74
CA ILE A 154 -10.98 -12.65 -18.09
C ILE A 154 -10.01 -12.03 -19.11
N ILE A 155 -9.56 -12.78 -20.11
CA ILE A 155 -8.67 -12.26 -21.17
C ILE A 155 -9.33 -11.08 -21.89
N VAL A 156 -10.60 -11.20 -22.30
CA VAL A 156 -11.33 -10.10 -22.94
C VAL A 156 -11.36 -8.87 -22.05
N ARG A 157 -11.62 -9.05 -20.75
CA ARG A 157 -11.63 -7.96 -19.78
C ARG A 157 -10.26 -7.29 -19.60
N LEU A 158 -9.18 -8.06 -19.63
CA LEU A 158 -7.82 -7.52 -19.58
C LEU A 158 -7.48 -6.73 -20.86
N GLU A 159 -7.92 -7.20 -22.03
CA GLU A 159 -7.76 -6.46 -23.30
C GLU A 159 -8.49 -5.11 -23.26
N GLU A 160 -9.72 -5.06 -22.73
CA GLU A 160 -10.47 -3.81 -22.52
C GLU A 160 -9.76 -2.85 -21.56
N LEU A 161 -9.19 -3.35 -20.46
CA LEU A 161 -8.40 -2.53 -19.53
C LEU A 161 -7.12 -1.99 -20.17
N GLY A 162 -6.51 -2.79 -21.05
CA GLY A 162 -5.37 -2.41 -21.87
C GLY A 162 -5.65 -1.23 -22.81
N ALA A 163 -6.91 -1.03 -23.19
CA ALA A 163 -7.36 0.11 -23.99
C ALA A 163 -7.79 1.33 -23.14
N SER A 164 -7.72 1.24 -21.80
CA SER A 164 -8.15 2.34 -20.92
C SER A 164 -7.19 3.53 -20.94
N GLY A 165 -7.69 4.71 -20.58
CA GLY A 165 -6.88 5.93 -20.46
C GLY A 165 -5.86 5.90 -19.30
N ASP A 166 -6.06 5.04 -18.30
CA ASP A 166 -5.19 4.92 -17.13
C ASP A 166 -3.91 4.13 -17.48
N TYR A 167 -2.75 4.79 -17.43
CA TYR A 167 -1.46 4.18 -17.74
C TYR A 167 -1.12 2.98 -16.84
N GLN A 168 -1.38 3.07 -15.54
CA GLN A 168 -1.06 1.97 -14.62
C GLN A 168 -1.91 0.75 -14.94
N MET A 169 -3.18 0.97 -15.30
CA MET A 169 -4.08 -0.11 -15.72
C MET A 169 -3.67 -0.73 -17.05
N ARG A 170 -3.26 0.08 -18.04
CA ARG A 170 -2.75 -0.46 -19.31
C ARG A 170 -1.52 -1.34 -19.09
N ARG A 171 -0.59 -0.89 -18.24
CA ARG A 171 0.61 -1.65 -17.91
C ARG A 171 0.27 -2.96 -17.19
N ALA A 172 -0.50 -2.89 -16.11
CA ALA A 172 -0.89 -4.06 -15.34
C ALA A 172 -1.64 -5.10 -16.20
N ALA A 173 -2.59 -4.64 -17.03
CA ALA A 173 -3.32 -5.53 -17.93
C ALA A 173 -2.43 -6.14 -19.00
N SER A 174 -1.50 -5.35 -19.57
CA SER A 174 -0.52 -5.85 -20.55
C SER A 174 0.42 -6.90 -19.94
N ASP A 175 0.89 -6.69 -18.71
CA ASP A 175 1.74 -7.65 -17.99
C ASP A 175 0.96 -8.94 -17.67
N ALA A 176 -0.30 -8.81 -17.26
CA ALA A 176 -1.19 -9.96 -17.02
C ALA A 176 -1.47 -10.76 -18.30
N LEU A 177 -1.73 -10.09 -19.43
CA LEU A 177 -1.95 -10.74 -20.72
C LEU A 177 -0.70 -11.52 -21.17
N GLU A 178 0.49 -10.93 -21.05
CA GLU A 178 1.75 -11.61 -21.36
C GLU A 178 1.95 -12.86 -20.50
N ALA A 179 1.69 -12.77 -19.19
CA ALA A 179 1.75 -13.92 -18.29
C ALA A 179 0.76 -15.03 -18.67
N LEU A 180 -0.40 -14.67 -19.24
CA LEU A 180 -1.41 -15.61 -19.75
C LEU A 180 -1.09 -16.15 -21.17
N GLY A 181 0.08 -15.84 -21.72
CA GLY A 181 0.52 -16.27 -23.05
C GLY A 181 -0.07 -15.47 -24.21
N ARG A 182 -0.62 -14.28 -23.94
CA ARG A 182 -1.14 -13.36 -24.96
C ARG A 182 -0.06 -12.34 -25.36
N PRO A 183 -0.15 -11.76 -26.57
CA PRO A 183 0.76 -10.68 -26.96
C PRO A 183 0.68 -9.50 -25.99
N ARG A 184 1.85 -8.95 -25.65
CA ARG A 184 1.95 -7.72 -24.87
C ARG A 184 1.30 -6.56 -25.63
N LEU A 185 0.48 -5.77 -24.94
CA LEU A 185 -0.16 -4.60 -25.55
C LEU A 185 0.84 -3.46 -25.69
N MET A 186 0.64 -2.60 -26.69
CA MET A 186 1.41 -1.36 -26.80
C MET A 186 0.98 -0.39 -25.69
N ILE A 187 1.80 -0.31 -24.65
CA ILE A 187 1.61 0.67 -23.57
C ILE A 187 2.01 2.03 -24.13
N GLY A 188 1.01 2.82 -24.55
CA GLY A 188 1.22 4.20 -25.01
C GLY A 188 1.90 5.08 -23.96
N LYS A 189 2.25 6.32 -24.35
CA LYS A 189 2.91 7.27 -23.45
C LYS A 189 2.10 7.51 -22.17
N VAL A 190 2.80 7.78 -21.07
CA VAL A 190 2.17 8.34 -19.88
C VAL A 190 1.72 9.75 -20.27
N GLU A 191 0.42 10.01 -20.21
CA GLU A 191 -0.08 11.37 -20.29
C GLU A 191 0.33 12.08 -19.00
N THR A 192 1.28 13.00 -19.13
CA THR A 192 1.65 13.89 -18.04
C THR A 192 1.03 15.24 -18.35
N ASP A 193 0.37 15.88 -17.38
CA ASP A 193 -0.09 17.27 -17.49
C ASP A 193 1.07 18.29 -17.61
N LYS A 194 2.30 17.79 -17.73
CA LYS A 194 3.53 18.57 -17.86
C LYS A 194 3.85 18.79 -19.33
N ALA A 195 3.97 20.06 -19.69
CA ALA A 195 4.44 20.48 -21.00
C ALA A 195 5.89 19.99 -21.25
N LEU A 196 6.24 19.73 -22.52
CA LEU A 196 7.59 19.27 -22.89
C LEU A 196 8.66 20.30 -22.50
N GLU A 197 8.29 21.58 -22.54
CA GLU A 197 9.09 22.73 -22.14
C GLU A 197 9.53 22.60 -20.68
N LEU A 198 8.65 22.14 -19.79
CA LEU A 198 9.00 21.92 -18.38
C LEU A 198 10.10 20.87 -18.24
N TYR A 199 10.03 19.77 -19.00
CA TYR A 199 11.09 18.75 -19.00
C TYR A 199 12.42 19.28 -19.54
N ARG A 200 12.36 20.11 -20.59
CA ARG A 200 13.54 20.78 -21.14
C ARG A 200 14.17 21.70 -20.10
N ASP A 201 13.36 22.49 -19.41
CA ASP A 201 13.82 23.40 -18.35
C ASP A 201 14.43 22.63 -17.18
N ILE A 202 13.83 21.49 -16.80
CA ILE A 202 14.40 20.60 -15.78
C ILE A 202 15.81 20.19 -16.19
N VAL A 203 15.98 19.62 -17.38
CA VAL A 203 17.29 19.15 -17.87
C VAL A 203 18.30 20.30 -17.95
N LEU A 204 17.90 21.46 -18.46
CA LEU A 204 18.77 22.64 -18.55
C LEU A 204 19.18 23.15 -17.16
N GLN A 205 18.30 23.08 -16.17
CA GLN A 205 18.63 23.52 -14.81
C GLN A 205 19.50 22.50 -14.07
N THR A 206 19.37 21.20 -14.36
CA THR A 206 20.01 20.13 -13.59
C THR A 206 21.19 19.47 -14.29
N HIS A 207 21.66 20.01 -15.42
CA HIS A 207 22.79 19.45 -16.17
C HIS A 207 24.14 19.45 -15.44
N LYS A 208 24.24 20.10 -14.26
CA LYS A 208 25.44 20.15 -13.42
C LYS A 208 25.07 19.89 -11.97
N LYS A 209 26.05 19.37 -11.21
CA LYS A 209 25.97 19.30 -9.76
C LYS A 209 25.72 20.68 -9.14
N ARG A 210 25.00 20.71 -8.03
CA ARG A 210 24.70 21.95 -7.29
C ARG A 210 25.12 21.80 -5.83
N ARG A 211 25.65 22.88 -5.27
CA ARG A 211 26.05 22.95 -3.86
C ARG A 211 25.07 23.81 -3.09
N PHE A 212 24.57 23.30 -1.99
CA PHE A 212 23.67 23.99 -1.06
C PHE A 212 24.33 24.10 0.30
N GLU A 213 24.08 25.21 0.99
CA GLU A 213 24.56 25.45 2.34
C GLU A 213 23.34 25.60 3.25
N ILE A 214 23.30 24.80 4.31
CA ILE A 214 22.28 24.89 5.36
C ILE A 214 22.97 25.50 6.58
N ALA A 215 22.49 26.67 7.00
CA ALA A 215 22.93 27.31 8.23
C ALA A 215 22.07 26.83 9.40
N THR A 216 22.73 26.39 10.47
CA THR A 216 22.10 25.98 11.73
C THR A 216 22.78 26.71 12.89
N ASP A 217 22.15 26.70 14.07
CA ASP A 217 22.75 27.26 15.29
C ASP A 217 24.06 26.58 15.69
N ARG A 218 24.29 25.35 15.22
CA ARG A 218 25.49 24.55 15.51
C ARG A 218 26.55 24.62 14.41
N GLY A 219 26.32 25.40 13.36
CA GLY A 219 27.25 25.56 12.25
C GLY A 219 26.62 25.30 10.89
N ARG A 220 27.47 25.02 9.91
CA ARG A 220 27.07 24.95 8.50
C ARG A 220 27.23 23.55 7.94
N ILE A 221 26.17 23.04 7.32
CA ILE A 221 26.17 21.79 6.58
C ILE A 221 26.21 22.13 5.09
N VAL A 222 27.16 21.53 4.38
CA VAL A 222 27.30 21.70 2.94
C VAL A 222 26.88 20.42 2.24
N LEU A 223 25.93 20.52 1.33
CA LEU A 223 25.43 19.43 0.51
C LEU A 223 25.85 19.64 -0.94
N GLU A 224 26.42 18.62 -1.56
CA GLU A 224 26.58 18.57 -3.03
C GLU A 224 25.56 17.57 -3.58
N LEU A 225 24.63 18.05 -4.40
CA LEU A 225 23.61 17.23 -5.03
C LEU A 225 24.01 16.88 -6.47
N ASP A 226 23.92 15.59 -6.80
CA ASP A 226 24.16 15.08 -8.16
C ASP A 226 22.90 15.24 -9.04
N CYS A 227 22.59 16.49 -9.38
CA CYS A 227 21.40 16.85 -10.16
C CYS A 227 21.32 16.20 -11.56
N PRO A 228 22.43 15.88 -12.26
CA PRO A 228 22.35 15.12 -13.51
C PRO A 228 21.73 13.73 -13.33
N THR A 229 22.06 13.06 -12.23
CA THR A 229 21.55 11.72 -11.90
C THR A 229 20.16 11.79 -11.28
N ALA A 230 19.88 12.83 -10.47
CA ALA A 230 18.61 12.99 -9.75
C ALA A 230 17.98 14.40 -9.96
N PRO A 231 17.53 14.73 -11.18
CA PRO A 231 17.13 16.09 -11.54
C PRO A 231 15.89 16.57 -10.79
N MET A 232 14.86 15.72 -10.67
CA MET A 232 13.63 16.05 -9.96
C MET A 232 13.87 16.28 -8.46
N THR A 233 14.68 15.43 -7.83
CA THR A 233 15.02 15.57 -6.40
C THR A 233 15.77 16.87 -6.13
N CYS A 234 16.78 17.17 -6.96
CA CYS A 234 17.55 18.40 -6.83
C CYS A 234 16.70 19.66 -7.04
N LEU A 235 15.77 19.67 -8.00
CA LEU A 235 14.87 20.81 -8.22
C LEU A 235 13.86 20.97 -7.08
N ASN A 236 13.24 19.89 -6.63
CA ASN A 236 12.31 19.96 -5.50
C ASN A 236 13.00 20.49 -4.25
N PHE A 237 14.22 20.01 -3.97
CA PHE A 237 15.03 20.51 -2.86
C PHE A 237 15.33 22.01 -3.01
N ALA A 238 15.78 22.44 -4.21
CA ALA A 238 16.07 23.83 -4.49
C ALA A 238 14.84 24.75 -4.35
N GLN A 239 13.67 24.30 -4.81
CA GLN A 239 12.42 25.04 -4.70
C GLN A 239 11.95 25.16 -3.24
N LEU A 240 11.98 24.07 -2.48
CA LEU A 240 11.64 24.09 -1.05
C LEU A 240 12.58 25.00 -0.26
N ALA A 241 13.89 24.92 -0.52
CA ALA A 241 14.87 25.81 0.09
C ALA A 241 14.64 27.28 -0.29
N GLY A 242 14.35 27.56 -1.57
CA GLY A 242 14.03 28.91 -2.05
C GLY A 242 12.75 29.50 -1.44
N HIS A 243 11.82 28.65 -0.99
CA HIS A 243 10.61 29.06 -0.28
C HIS A 243 10.77 29.11 1.25
N GLY A 244 11.98 28.90 1.79
CA GLY A 244 12.23 28.93 3.23
C GLY A 244 11.63 27.74 4.00
N TYR A 245 11.31 26.63 3.33
CA TYR A 245 10.69 25.46 3.98
C TYR A 245 11.55 24.89 5.12
N PHE A 246 12.86 25.03 5.02
CA PHE A 246 13.81 24.51 6.03
C PHE A 246 14.15 25.51 7.13
N ASP A 247 13.61 26.73 7.08
CA ASP A 247 13.92 27.77 8.07
C ASP A 247 13.23 27.47 9.40
N GLY A 248 13.99 27.51 10.50
CA GLY A 248 13.47 27.26 11.85
C GLY A 248 13.25 25.79 12.21
N LEU A 249 13.65 24.85 11.34
CA LEU A 249 13.66 23.44 11.70
C LEU A 249 14.78 23.14 12.72
N THR A 250 14.43 22.42 13.78
CA THR A 250 15.39 21.93 14.77
C THR A 250 15.76 20.48 14.46
N PHE A 251 17.04 20.22 14.20
CA PHE A 251 17.60 18.90 13.94
C PHE A 251 18.52 18.45 15.08
#